data_AF-A0A7S3E2P3-F1
#
_entry.id   AF-A0A7S3E2P3-F1
#
_cell.length_a   1.000
_cell.length_b   1.000
_cell.length_c   1.000
_cell.angle_alpha   90.00
_cell.angle_beta   90.00
_cell.angle_gamma   90.00
#
_symmetry.space_group_name_H-M   'P 1'
#
loop_
_entity.id
_entity.type
_entity.pdbx_description
1 polymer ?
#
loop_
_entity_poly.entity_id
_entity_poly.type
_entity_poly.pdbx_seq_one_letter_code
_entity_poly.pdbx_strand_id
1 'polypeptide(L)'
;TIVQKIASRPGKCVISSDSGEQEADFVIVTLPVGVLKGKEARSRVVFEPPLSAKKREAIETFGMGSENKVVLRFDPADVFWPVKVPYFTSTDDRFRILNLQYYGKPGILVVHGQPPFSWNWGGLSDAELVREVRQSLASMLGMKKAPPDPIDSHVTRWDSDPFSLGSYSFFAVDSTVETVHALASCEGLKKEKRVYFAGEACSLDGHQCVHGAYTTGMEAAWSIMDRIGEDWTDHGPPQIGYGSGRLGMDQQWIQCCECEAWKEVSVTEQAFKRIQEDENWTCCAKCRDDRRQSVQSQG
;
A
#
# COMPACT_ATOMS: atom_id res chain seq x y z
N THR A 1 -3.73 17.38 10.44
CA THR A 1 -3.93 16.66 11.70
C THR A 1 -2.87 15.60 11.87
N ILE A 2 -2.04 15.73 12.89
CA ILE A 2 -0.99 14.78 13.28
C ILE A 2 -1.43 14.17 14.62
N VAL A 3 -1.68 12.87 14.64
CA VAL A 3 -2.02 12.14 15.85
C VAL A 3 -0.78 12.03 16.74
N GLN A 4 -0.94 12.30 18.03
CA GLN A 4 0.13 12.25 19.02
C GLN A 4 -0.12 11.17 20.07
N LYS A 5 -1.39 10.84 20.32
CA LYS A 5 -1.78 9.86 21.33
C LYS A 5 -3.08 9.15 20.98
N ILE A 6 -3.15 7.85 21.26
CA ILE A 6 -4.36 7.03 21.20
C ILE A 6 -4.56 6.38 22.57
N ALA A 7 -5.62 6.76 23.27
CA ALA A 7 -5.98 6.23 24.58
C ALA A 7 -7.25 5.37 24.52
N SER A 8 -7.14 4.08 24.83
CA SER A 8 -8.27 3.18 25.05
C SER A 8 -8.77 3.32 26.49
N ARG A 9 -10.04 3.69 26.64
CA ARG A 9 -10.77 3.85 27.90
C ARG A 9 -11.96 2.89 27.92
N PRO A 10 -12.59 2.63 29.08
CA PRO A 10 -13.83 1.87 29.12
C PRO A 10 -14.87 2.52 28.20
N GLY A 11 -15.42 1.74 27.28
CA GLY A 11 -16.44 2.20 26.32
C GLY A 11 -15.93 2.93 25.07
N LYS A 12 -14.70 3.47 25.04
CA LYS A 12 -14.27 4.37 23.95
C LYS A 12 -12.75 4.46 23.76
N CYS A 13 -12.36 5.09 22.66
CA CYS A 13 -11.02 5.58 22.38
C CYS A 13 -11.00 7.11 22.38
N VAL A 14 -9.91 7.71 22.86
CA VAL A 14 -9.63 9.15 22.79
C VAL A 14 -8.37 9.35 21.97
N ILE A 15 -8.46 10.15 20.91
CA ILE A 15 -7.39 10.42 19.96
C ILE A 15 -6.98 11.88 20.16
N SER A 16 -5.76 12.12 20.64
CA SER A 16 -5.20 13.46 20.79
C SER A 16 -4.30 13.78 19.60
N SER A 17 -4.49 14.96 19.01
CA SER A 17 -3.76 15.46 17.84
C SER A 17 -3.36 16.92 17.99
N ASP A 18 -2.54 17.41 17.05
CA ASP A 18 -2.23 18.85 16.90
C ASP A 18 -3.48 19.73 16.66
N SER A 19 -4.60 19.14 16.22
CA SER A 19 -5.88 19.82 16.01
C SER A 19 -6.88 19.67 17.17
N GLY A 20 -6.48 19.04 18.29
CA GLY A 20 -7.34 18.78 19.43
C GLY A 20 -7.66 17.30 19.63
N GLU A 21 -8.64 17.03 20.50
CA GLU A 21 -9.04 15.67 20.88
C GLU A 21 -10.35 15.25 20.21
N GLN A 22 -10.44 13.96 19.87
CA GLN A 22 -11.64 13.33 19.30
C GLN A 22 -11.92 12.01 20.03
N GLU A 23 -13.21 11.67 20.16
CA GLU A 23 -13.66 10.40 20.73
C GLU A 23 -14.22 9.49 19.63
N ALA A 24 -13.98 8.19 19.75
CA ALA A 24 -14.54 7.18 18.85
C ALA A 24 -14.76 5.86 19.60
N ASP A 25 -15.73 5.05 19.19
CA ASP A 25 -15.96 3.72 19.77
C ASP A 25 -14.82 2.74 19.46
N PHE A 26 -14.19 2.91 18.30
CA PHE A 26 -13.10 2.11 17.76
C PHE A 26 -12.10 2.97 16.99
N VAL A 27 -10.86 2.52 16.88
CA VAL A 27 -9.80 3.16 16.08
C VAL A 27 -9.13 2.09 15.20
N ILE A 28 -8.94 2.37 13.91
CA ILE A 28 -8.09 1.59 13.02
C ILE A 28 -6.77 2.36 12.83
N VAL A 29 -5.66 1.72 13.16
CA VAL A 29 -4.31 2.27 13.06
C VAL A 29 -3.64 1.74 11.80
N THR A 30 -3.33 2.63 10.87
CA THR A 30 -2.63 2.34 9.61
C THR A 30 -1.24 2.96 9.54
N LEU A 31 -0.67 3.28 10.70
CA LEU A 31 0.68 3.86 10.79
C LEU A 31 1.72 2.88 10.24
N PRO A 32 2.65 3.32 9.37
CA PRO A 32 3.74 2.48 8.90
C PRO A 32 4.57 1.94 10.06
N VAL A 33 5.14 0.74 9.91
CA VAL A 33 6.00 0.13 10.94
C VAL A 33 7.18 1.06 11.30
N GLY A 34 7.72 1.81 10.32
CA GLY A 34 8.75 2.82 10.56
C GLY A 34 8.32 3.87 11.60
N VAL A 35 7.08 4.38 11.48
CA VAL A 35 6.47 5.33 12.43
C VAL A 35 6.20 4.67 13.79
N LEU A 36 5.70 3.42 13.78
CA LEU A 36 5.39 2.68 15.01
C LEU A 36 6.63 2.40 15.87
N LYS A 37 7.83 2.32 15.27
CA LYS A 37 9.11 2.25 16.02
C LYS A 37 9.39 3.53 16.82
N GLY A 38 8.69 4.64 16.57
CA GLY A 38 8.67 5.82 17.43
C GLY A 38 9.98 6.61 17.49
N LYS A 39 10.82 6.50 16.46
CA LYS A 39 12.16 7.13 16.39
C LYS A 39 12.10 8.62 16.05
N GLU A 40 11.09 9.07 15.31
CA GLU A 40 10.89 10.47 14.91
C GLU A 40 9.87 11.16 15.84
N ALA A 41 10.26 12.28 16.44
CA ALA A 41 9.43 12.99 17.41
C ALA A 41 8.15 13.55 16.77
N ARG A 42 8.21 13.97 15.50
CA ARG A 42 7.09 14.61 14.80
C ARG A 42 5.92 13.67 14.51
N SER A 43 6.20 12.38 14.30
CA SER A 43 5.19 11.37 13.92
C SER A 43 4.94 10.31 14.99
N ARG A 44 5.68 10.36 16.10
CA ARG A 44 5.52 9.40 17.20
C ARG A 44 4.13 9.48 17.81
N VAL A 45 3.50 8.31 17.95
CA VAL A 45 2.21 8.14 18.61
C VAL A 45 2.37 7.39 19.92
N VAL A 46 1.81 7.94 21.00
CA VAL A 46 1.76 7.31 22.32
C VAL A 46 0.47 6.48 22.46
N PHE A 47 0.58 5.23 22.88
CA PHE A 47 -0.56 4.37 23.16
C PHE A 47 -0.82 4.25 24.66
N GLU A 48 -2.07 4.42 25.08
CA GLU A 48 -2.49 4.27 26.48
C GLU A 48 -3.71 3.33 26.60
N PRO A 49 -3.64 2.18 27.29
CA PRO A 49 -2.44 1.59 27.86
C PRO A 49 -1.37 1.30 26.81
N PRO A 50 -0.10 1.10 27.21
CA PRO A 50 0.95 0.69 26.29
C PRO A 50 0.56 -0.56 25.51
N LEU A 51 0.99 -0.64 24.24
CA LEU A 51 0.81 -1.83 23.41
C LEU A 51 1.37 -3.07 24.11
N SER A 52 0.76 -4.23 23.83
CA SER A 52 1.19 -5.51 24.38
C SER A 52 2.69 -5.77 24.15
N ALA A 53 3.33 -6.53 25.04
CA ALA A 53 4.74 -6.88 24.89
C ALA A 53 5.02 -7.54 23.53
N LYS A 54 4.15 -8.46 23.11
CA LYS A 54 4.24 -9.14 21.82
C LYS A 54 4.19 -8.17 20.64
N LYS A 55 3.28 -7.17 20.66
CA LYS A 55 3.20 -6.17 19.60
C LYS A 55 4.41 -5.24 19.59
N ARG A 56 4.90 -4.79 20.76
CA ARG A 56 6.10 -3.95 20.84
C ARG A 56 7.34 -4.68 20.33
N GLU A 57 7.51 -5.95 20.68
CA GLU A 57 8.56 -6.81 20.16
C GLU A 57 8.46 -6.92 18.63
N ALA A 58 7.27 -7.21 18.10
CA ALA A 58 7.06 -7.30 16.66
C ALA A 58 7.33 -5.99 15.91
N ILE A 59 6.93 -4.84 16.47
CA ILE A 59 7.25 -3.52 15.92
C ILE A 59 8.77 -3.31 15.87
N GLU A 60 9.50 -3.74 16.89
CA GLU A 60 10.95 -3.56 16.95
C GLU A 60 11.70 -4.49 15.98
N THR A 61 11.30 -5.77 15.92
CA THR A 61 12.00 -6.78 15.13
C THR A 61 11.64 -6.77 13.65
N PHE A 62 10.42 -6.37 13.28
CA PHE A 62 10.04 -6.35 11.86
C PHE A 62 10.81 -5.26 11.11
N GLY A 63 11.34 -5.62 9.94
CA GLY A 63 12.20 -4.76 9.14
C GLY A 63 11.40 -3.64 8.47
N MET A 64 12.06 -2.51 8.24
CA MET A 64 11.54 -1.43 7.39
C MET A 64 12.64 -1.06 6.39
N GLY A 65 12.38 -1.33 5.11
CA GLY A 65 13.31 -1.05 4.02
C GLY A 65 13.22 0.40 3.56
N SER A 66 14.10 0.76 2.62
CA SER A 66 13.99 2.03 1.90
C SER A 66 14.41 1.85 0.44
N GLU A 67 13.42 1.95 -0.44
CA GLU A 67 13.57 2.00 -1.89
C GLU A 67 13.16 3.39 -2.39
N ASN A 68 14.16 4.18 -2.77
CA ASN A 68 13.96 5.53 -3.29
C ASN A 68 14.09 5.60 -4.81
N LYS A 69 13.48 6.64 -5.40
CA LYS A 69 13.43 6.85 -6.84
C LYS A 69 13.86 8.27 -7.22
N VAL A 70 14.49 8.38 -8.38
CA VAL A 70 14.69 9.65 -9.09
C VAL A 70 13.84 9.63 -10.34
N VAL A 71 12.85 10.51 -10.40
CA VAL A 71 12.01 10.72 -11.59
C VAL A 71 12.64 11.85 -12.39
N LEU A 72 12.93 11.59 -13.66
CA LEU A 72 13.49 12.58 -14.59
C LEU A 72 12.52 12.80 -15.74
N ARG A 73 12.14 14.05 -15.96
CA ARG A 73 11.29 14.46 -17.09
C ARG A 73 12.09 15.30 -18.07
N PHE A 74 12.19 14.83 -19.30
CA PHE A 74 12.83 15.52 -20.42
C PHE A 74 11.78 16.02 -21.41
N ASP A 75 12.20 16.90 -22.32
CA ASP A 75 11.38 17.20 -23.50
C ASP A 75 11.28 15.92 -24.35
N PRO A 76 10.07 15.50 -24.78
CA PRO A 76 9.93 14.37 -25.70
C PRO A 76 10.75 14.51 -26.99
N ALA A 77 11.06 15.74 -27.43
CA ALA A 77 11.93 16.00 -28.58
C ALA A 77 13.42 15.72 -28.30
N ASP A 78 13.82 15.72 -27.02
CA ASP A 78 15.21 15.56 -26.57
C ASP A 78 15.51 14.16 -26.01
N VAL A 79 14.66 13.17 -26.32
CA VAL A 79 14.84 11.79 -25.89
C VAL A 79 16.11 11.19 -26.52
N PHE A 80 17.05 10.78 -25.67
CA PHE A 80 18.36 10.28 -26.06
C PHE A 80 18.56 8.77 -25.78
N TRP A 81 17.52 8.07 -25.34
CA TRP A 81 17.54 6.65 -24.99
C TRP A 81 16.64 5.80 -25.90
N PRO A 82 16.80 4.46 -25.92
CA PRO A 82 15.94 3.57 -26.70
C PRO A 82 14.48 3.57 -26.22
N VAL A 83 13.58 4.11 -27.04
CA VAL A 83 12.17 4.34 -26.64
C VAL A 83 11.31 3.06 -26.56
N LYS A 84 11.71 1.99 -27.26
CA LYS A 84 10.98 0.71 -27.32
C LYS A 84 11.45 -0.33 -26.29
N VAL A 85 12.28 0.08 -25.34
CA VAL A 85 12.82 -0.79 -24.30
C VAL A 85 12.16 -0.45 -22.97
N PRO A 86 11.59 -1.41 -22.23
CA PRO A 86 10.84 -1.12 -20.99
C PRO A 86 11.74 -0.76 -19.80
N TYR A 87 12.96 -1.30 -19.74
CA TYR A 87 13.91 -1.04 -18.65
C TYR A 87 15.36 -1.09 -19.14
N PHE A 88 16.25 -0.37 -18.45
CA PHE A 88 17.69 -0.41 -18.68
C PHE A 88 18.42 -0.99 -17.47
N THR A 89 19.32 -1.93 -17.73
CA THR A 89 20.31 -2.36 -16.75
C THR A 89 21.48 -1.39 -16.80
N SER A 90 21.65 -0.62 -15.74
CA SER A 90 22.76 0.32 -15.58
C SER A 90 24.09 -0.44 -15.44
N THR A 91 25.18 0.15 -15.94
CA THR A 91 26.54 -0.31 -15.63
C THR A 91 26.96 0.06 -14.21
N ASP A 92 26.25 1.00 -13.59
CA ASP A 92 26.33 1.33 -12.18
C ASP A 92 25.24 0.57 -11.43
N ASP A 93 25.64 -0.41 -10.63
CA ASP A 93 24.75 -1.36 -9.94
C ASP A 93 23.82 -0.68 -8.93
N ARG A 94 24.14 0.56 -8.52
CA ARG A 94 23.28 1.38 -7.65
C ARG A 94 21.96 1.76 -8.31
N PHE A 95 21.85 1.69 -9.64
CA PHE A 95 20.69 2.19 -10.37
C PHE A 95 20.03 1.12 -11.24
N ARG A 96 18.69 1.13 -11.29
CA ARG A 96 17.89 0.42 -12.30
C ARG A 96 16.89 1.38 -12.90
N ILE A 97 16.77 1.41 -14.23
CA ILE A 97 15.98 2.46 -14.88
C ILE A 97 14.74 1.83 -15.52
N LEU A 98 13.57 2.35 -15.17
CA LEU A 98 12.30 2.07 -15.80
C LEU A 98 12.00 3.18 -16.82
N ASN A 99 11.75 2.79 -18.06
CA ASN A 99 11.43 3.71 -19.14
C ASN A 99 9.91 3.91 -19.21
N LEU A 100 9.40 4.95 -18.54
CA LEU A 100 7.95 5.22 -18.54
C LEU A 100 7.43 5.67 -19.91
N GLN A 101 8.28 6.12 -20.83
CA GLN A 101 7.88 6.38 -22.21
C GLN A 101 7.38 5.12 -22.93
N TYR A 102 7.96 3.95 -22.64
CA TYR A 102 7.46 2.68 -23.15
C TYR A 102 6.00 2.43 -22.69
N TYR A 103 5.65 2.90 -21.49
CA TYR A 103 4.33 2.79 -20.89
C TYR A 103 3.44 4.02 -21.13
N GLY A 104 3.73 4.80 -22.18
CA GLY A 104 2.87 5.91 -22.60
C GLY A 104 3.04 7.21 -21.81
N LYS A 105 4.18 7.40 -21.11
CA LYS A 105 4.56 8.67 -20.47
C LYS A 105 5.78 9.28 -21.16
N PRO A 106 5.60 10.05 -22.26
CA PRO A 106 6.69 10.55 -23.08
C PRO A 106 7.70 11.39 -22.29
N GLY A 107 9.00 11.19 -22.55
CA GLY A 107 10.09 11.94 -21.93
C GLY A 107 10.39 11.57 -20.47
N ILE A 108 9.78 10.53 -19.90
CA ILE A 108 9.95 10.20 -18.47
C ILE A 108 10.77 8.92 -18.26
N LEU A 109 11.81 9.05 -17.43
CA LEU A 109 12.55 7.94 -16.83
C LEU A 109 12.34 7.91 -15.32
N VAL A 110 12.25 6.71 -14.76
CA VAL A 110 12.28 6.49 -13.30
C VAL A 110 13.48 5.65 -12.96
N VAL A 111 14.36 6.18 -12.14
CA VAL A 111 15.57 5.50 -11.68
C VAL A 111 15.34 5.01 -10.27
N HIS A 112 15.36 3.69 -10.09
CA HIS A 112 15.31 3.04 -8.79
C HIS A 112 16.73 2.97 -8.21
N GLY A 113 16.88 3.37 -6.96
CA GLY A 113 18.11 3.18 -6.20
C GLY A 113 18.13 1.81 -5.55
N GLN A 114 19.26 1.11 -5.63
CA GLN A 114 19.45 -0.13 -4.89
C GLN A 114 19.92 0.14 -3.46
N PRO A 115 19.35 -0.57 -2.46
CA PRO A 115 19.92 -0.61 -1.12
C PRO A 115 21.35 -1.19 -1.14
N PRO A 116 22.26 -0.74 -0.25
CA PRO A 116 22.05 0.28 0.77
C PRO A 116 22.19 1.72 0.24
N PHE A 117 22.61 1.94 -1.01
CA PHE A 117 22.85 3.29 -1.53
C PHE A 117 21.58 4.15 -1.56
N SER A 118 20.42 3.56 -1.84
CA SER A 118 19.13 4.26 -1.81
C SER A 118 18.78 4.84 -0.44
N TRP A 119 19.39 4.36 0.65
CA TRP A 119 19.16 4.87 2.00
C TRP A 119 19.81 6.24 2.13
N ASN A 120 18.99 7.27 2.26
CA ASN A 120 19.39 8.69 2.25
C ASN A 120 20.26 9.11 1.04
N TRP A 121 20.30 8.31 -0.04
CA TRP A 121 21.12 8.56 -1.23
C TRP A 121 22.60 8.87 -0.94
N GLY A 122 23.19 8.20 0.05
CA GLY A 122 24.57 8.46 0.46
C GLY A 122 24.83 9.88 0.99
N GLY A 123 23.79 10.62 1.36
CA GLY A 123 23.88 12.01 1.83
C GLY A 123 23.94 13.07 0.73
N LEU A 124 23.77 12.68 -0.54
CA LEU A 124 23.76 13.61 -1.67
C LEU A 124 22.53 14.51 -1.64
N SER A 125 22.68 15.76 -2.08
CA SER A 125 21.55 16.61 -2.43
C SER A 125 20.84 16.13 -3.70
N ASP A 126 19.60 16.57 -3.92
CA ASP A 126 18.83 16.17 -5.10
C ASP A 126 19.53 16.58 -6.41
N ALA A 127 20.13 17.77 -6.45
CA ALA A 127 20.87 18.26 -7.62
C ALA A 127 22.13 17.42 -7.91
N GLU A 128 22.85 17.00 -6.87
CA GLU A 128 24.02 16.13 -7.01
C GLU A 128 23.62 14.74 -7.50
N LEU A 129 22.55 14.16 -6.93
CA LEU A 129 22.04 12.87 -7.32
C LEU A 129 21.53 12.86 -8.77
N VAL A 130 20.78 13.89 -9.19
CA VAL A 130 20.32 14.04 -10.58
C VAL A 130 21.52 14.14 -11.53
N ARG A 131 22.55 14.89 -11.17
CA ARG A 131 23.80 14.97 -11.96
C ARG A 131 24.48 13.61 -12.06
N GLU A 132 24.58 12.87 -10.97
CA GLU A 132 25.20 11.54 -10.95
C GLU A 132 24.43 10.52 -11.79
N VAL A 133 23.10 10.49 -11.67
CA VAL A 133 22.22 9.67 -12.51
C VAL A 133 22.39 10.01 -13.99
N ARG A 134 22.47 11.30 -14.34
CA ARG A 134 22.71 11.73 -15.72
C ARG A 134 24.09 11.32 -16.24
N GLN A 135 25.13 11.36 -15.41
CA GLN A 135 26.45 10.87 -15.77
C GLN A 135 26.44 9.36 -16.02
N SER A 136 25.75 8.61 -15.17
CA SER A 136 25.56 7.17 -15.35
C SER A 136 24.82 6.84 -16.65
N LEU A 137 23.72 7.56 -16.95
CA LEU A 137 23.01 7.45 -18.23
C LEU A 137 23.91 7.76 -19.43
N ALA A 138 24.70 8.82 -19.37
CA ALA A 138 25.61 9.22 -20.43
C ALA A 138 26.65 8.12 -20.72
N SER A 139 27.25 7.58 -19.66
CA SER A 139 28.25 6.50 -19.74
C SER A 139 27.63 5.22 -20.30
N MET A 140 26.48 4.81 -19.77
CA MET A 140 25.75 3.60 -20.19
C MET A 140 25.36 3.67 -21.68
N LEU A 141 24.96 4.84 -22.17
CA LEU A 141 24.53 5.05 -23.55
C LEU A 141 25.68 5.44 -24.50
N GLY A 142 26.93 5.48 -24.03
CA GLY A 142 28.09 5.82 -24.85
C GLY A 142 28.06 7.25 -25.41
N MET A 143 27.43 8.18 -24.68
CA MET A 143 27.23 9.55 -25.14
C MET A 143 28.53 10.35 -25.08
N LYS A 144 28.87 11.05 -26.17
CA LYS A 144 30.03 11.96 -26.22
C LYS A 144 29.76 13.34 -25.61
N LYS A 145 28.48 13.72 -25.54
CA LYS A 145 27.99 14.95 -24.92
C LYS A 145 27.15 14.55 -23.71
N ALA A 146 27.08 15.43 -22.72
CA ALA A 146 26.16 15.24 -21.62
C ALA A 146 24.71 15.14 -22.15
N PRO A 147 23.85 14.30 -21.53
CA PRO A 147 22.42 14.35 -21.76
C PRO A 147 21.88 15.76 -21.54
N PRO A 148 20.76 16.15 -22.18
CA PRO A 148 20.07 17.39 -21.84
C PRO A 148 19.79 17.48 -20.34
N ASP A 149 19.62 18.70 -19.84
CA ASP A 149 19.08 18.88 -18.50
C ASP A 149 17.61 18.44 -18.50
N PRO A 150 17.14 17.72 -17.46
CA PRO A 150 15.73 17.43 -17.34
C PRO A 150 14.95 18.75 -17.16
N ILE A 151 13.77 18.84 -17.76
CA ILE A 151 12.83 19.94 -17.53
C ILE A 151 12.42 19.96 -16.05
N ASP A 152 12.28 18.78 -15.46
CA ASP A 152 11.93 18.62 -14.06
C ASP A 152 12.47 17.31 -13.49
N SER A 153 12.70 17.29 -12.18
CA SER A 153 13.18 16.11 -11.47
C SER A 153 12.59 16.01 -10.08
N HIS A 154 12.28 14.81 -9.64
CA HIS A 154 11.82 14.54 -8.28
C HIS A 154 12.59 13.37 -7.66
N VAL A 155 13.12 13.57 -6.46
CA VAL A 155 13.83 12.56 -5.69
C VAL A 155 12.99 12.18 -4.48
N THR A 156 12.67 10.90 -4.31
CA THR A 156 12.02 10.43 -3.08
C THR A 156 13.05 10.16 -1.99
N ARG A 157 12.66 10.35 -0.73
CA ARG A 157 13.48 10.07 0.46
C ARG A 157 12.64 9.45 1.59
N TRP A 158 12.10 8.26 1.33
CA TRP A 158 11.14 7.57 2.19
C TRP A 158 11.66 7.30 3.62
N ASP A 159 12.94 6.99 3.77
CA ASP A 159 13.59 6.80 5.07
C ASP A 159 13.66 8.07 5.93
N SER A 160 13.63 9.24 5.29
CA SER A 160 13.65 10.54 5.98
C SER A 160 12.26 11.20 6.07
N ASP A 161 11.26 10.67 5.36
CA ASP A 161 9.89 11.15 5.49
C ASP A 161 9.40 10.84 6.91
N PRO A 162 9.06 11.86 7.73
CA PRO A 162 8.66 11.65 9.10
C PRO A 162 7.43 10.76 9.23
N PHE A 163 6.57 10.68 8.22
CA PHE A 163 5.32 9.90 8.27
C PHE A 163 5.41 8.51 7.63
N SER A 164 6.59 8.13 7.12
CA SER A 164 6.84 6.82 6.52
C SER A 164 8.00 6.11 7.24
N LEU A 165 9.15 6.80 7.39
CA LEU A 165 10.40 6.29 7.96
C LEU A 165 10.86 4.98 7.30
N GLY A 166 10.70 4.92 5.99
CA GLY A 166 10.98 3.78 5.12
C GLY A 166 9.96 3.64 4.00
N SER A 167 10.20 2.72 3.08
CA SER A 167 9.33 2.45 1.93
C SER A 167 8.29 1.38 2.25
N TYR A 168 8.74 0.20 2.65
CA TYR A 168 7.89 -0.95 2.96
C TYR A 168 8.61 -1.92 3.90
N SER A 169 7.82 -2.65 4.68
CA SER A 169 8.30 -3.58 5.69
C SER A 169 8.99 -4.81 5.09
N PHE A 170 9.77 -5.57 5.87
CA PHE A 170 10.29 -6.86 5.42
C PHE A 170 10.55 -7.80 6.60
N PHE A 171 10.60 -9.11 6.34
CA PHE A 171 11.02 -10.08 7.33
C PHE A 171 12.51 -9.92 7.62
N ALA A 172 12.84 -9.25 8.72
CA ALA A 172 14.20 -9.19 9.22
C ALA A 172 14.62 -10.56 9.78
N VAL A 173 15.91 -10.69 10.11
CA VAL A 173 16.39 -11.87 10.85
C VAL A 173 15.54 -12.03 12.11
N ASP A 174 15.12 -13.27 12.38
CA ASP A 174 14.25 -13.65 13.49
C ASP A 174 12.79 -13.15 13.43
N SER A 175 12.38 -12.46 12.36
CA SER A 175 10.96 -12.19 12.09
C SER A 175 10.26 -13.45 11.55
N THR A 176 9.05 -13.72 12.04
CA THR A 176 8.26 -14.90 11.67
C THR A 176 6.81 -14.54 11.36
N VAL A 177 6.02 -15.53 10.94
CA VAL A 177 4.57 -15.38 10.75
C VAL A 177 3.88 -14.86 12.02
N GLU A 178 4.34 -15.27 13.19
CA GLU A 178 3.85 -14.79 14.48
C GLU A 178 4.12 -13.30 14.72
N THR A 179 5.15 -12.75 14.07
CA THR A 179 5.48 -11.31 14.08
C THR A 179 4.40 -10.53 13.35
N VAL A 180 4.01 -10.96 12.14
CA VAL A 180 2.92 -10.33 11.37
C VAL A 180 1.58 -10.47 12.09
N HIS A 181 1.27 -11.64 12.66
CA HIS A 181 0.06 -11.80 13.47
C HIS A 181 0.05 -10.89 14.71
N ALA A 182 1.22 -10.65 15.33
CA ALA A 182 1.31 -9.69 16.42
C ALA A 182 1.06 -8.26 15.93
N LEU A 183 1.61 -7.85 14.78
CA LEU A 183 1.36 -6.55 14.16
C LEU A 183 -0.13 -6.33 13.85
N ALA A 184 -0.81 -7.34 13.31
CA ALA A 184 -2.24 -7.29 12.96
C ALA A 184 -3.17 -7.36 14.19
N SER A 185 -2.69 -7.85 15.34
CA SER A 185 -3.56 -8.11 16.49
C SER A 185 -4.23 -6.84 17.06
N CYS A 186 -5.51 -6.95 17.44
CA CYS A 186 -6.24 -5.86 18.10
C CYS A 186 -5.75 -5.63 19.54
N GLU A 187 -5.72 -4.37 19.97
CA GLU A 187 -5.16 -3.85 21.22
C GLU A 187 -6.15 -2.95 21.98
N GLY A 188 -5.74 -2.48 23.16
CA GLY A 188 -6.55 -1.67 24.07
C GLY A 188 -6.71 -2.35 25.44
N LEU A 189 -7.81 -2.08 26.12
CA LEU A 189 -8.08 -2.72 27.41
C LEU A 189 -8.32 -4.24 27.23
N LYS A 190 -7.85 -5.06 28.17
CA LYS A 190 -7.87 -6.54 28.06
C LYS A 190 -9.26 -7.13 27.74
N LYS A 191 -10.33 -6.53 28.28
CA LYS A 191 -11.72 -6.95 28.06
C LYS A 191 -12.44 -6.14 26.97
N GLU A 192 -11.82 -5.06 26.50
CA GLU A 192 -12.38 -4.10 25.55
C GLU A 192 -11.31 -3.63 24.58
N LYS A 193 -10.81 -4.55 23.75
CA LYS A 193 -9.86 -4.19 22.70
C LYS A 193 -10.59 -3.27 21.72
N ARG A 194 -10.11 -2.06 21.45
CA ARG A 194 -10.81 -1.09 20.57
C ARG A 194 -9.88 -0.46 19.54
N VAL A 195 -8.61 -0.87 19.54
CA VAL A 195 -7.56 -0.34 18.67
C VAL A 195 -7.14 -1.46 17.71
N TYR A 196 -7.66 -1.40 16.50
CA TYR A 196 -7.36 -2.32 15.40
C TYR A 196 -6.17 -1.82 14.60
N PHE A 197 -5.46 -2.71 13.92
CA PHE A 197 -4.29 -2.39 13.12
C PHE A 197 -4.46 -2.96 11.72
N ALA A 198 -4.08 -2.18 10.73
CA ALA A 198 -4.12 -2.54 9.32
C ALA A 198 -2.96 -1.87 8.58
N GLY A 199 -2.72 -2.27 7.34
CA GLY A 199 -1.60 -1.83 6.52
C GLY A 199 -0.76 -3.00 6.04
N GLU A 200 0.16 -2.74 5.11
CA GLU A 200 0.91 -3.80 4.41
C GLU A 200 1.63 -4.76 5.38
N ALA A 201 2.19 -4.26 6.48
CA ALA A 201 2.89 -5.06 7.47
C ALA A 201 1.98 -5.96 8.34
N CYS A 202 0.66 -5.81 8.23
CA CYS A 202 -0.33 -6.68 8.88
C CYS A 202 -0.76 -7.85 7.98
N SER A 203 -0.30 -7.91 6.74
CA SER A 203 -0.65 -8.95 5.76
C SER A 203 0.49 -9.96 5.61
N LEU A 204 0.18 -11.26 5.62
CA LEU A 204 1.16 -12.29 5.26
C LEU A 204 1.33 -12.40 3.74
N ASP A 205 0.22 -12.48 3.03
CA ASP A 205 0.20 -12.73 1.59
C ASP A 205 0.45 -11.49 0.75
N GLY A 206 0.16 -10.30 1.30
CA GLY A 206 0.32 -9.00 0.64
C GLY A 206 1.26 -8.05 1.36
N HIS A 207 2.21 -8.55 2.16
CA HIS A 207 3.27 -7.71 2.72
C HIS A 207 3.99 -6.93 1.61
N GLN A 208 4.42 -5.71 1.90
CA GLN A 208 5.02 -4.76 0.96
C GLN A 208 4.11 -4.23 -0.16
N CYS A 209 2.85 -4.67 -0.22
CA CYS A 209 1.99 -4.41 -1.36
C CYS A 209 0.76 -3.58 -0.99
N VAL A 210 0.28 -2.81 -1.96
CA VAL A 210 -0.97 -2.03 -1.84
C VAL A 210 -2.16 -2.94 -1.57
N HIS A 211 -2.22 -4.11 -2.20
CA HIS A 211 -3.33 -5.03 -1.99
C HIS A 211 -3.37 -5.57 -0.55
N GLY A 212 -2.22 -5.85 0.09
CA GLY A 212 -2.19 -6.26 1.49
C GLY A 212 -2.60 -5.14 2.45
N ALA A 213 -2.23 -3.89 2.16
CA ALA A 213 -2.73 -2.74 2.91
C ALA A 213 -4.25 -2.58 2.78
N TYR A 214 -4.78 -2.81 1.58
CA TYR A 214 -6.21 -2.75 1.30
C TYR A 214 -6.98 -3.87 2.03
N THR A 215 -6.59 -5.13 1.87
CA THR A 215 -7.30 -6.28 2.47
C THR A 215 -7.30 -6.22 3.99
N THR A 216 -6.17 -5.91 4.61
CA THR A 216 -6.10 -5.78 6.08
C THR A 216 -6.95 -4.61 6.61
N GLY A 217 -7.13 -3.54 5.81
CA GLY A 217 -8.05 -2.46 6.13
C GLY A 217 -9.51 -2.92 6.16
N MET A 218 -9.90 -3.74 5.17
CA MET A 218 -11.24 -4.34 5.12
C MET A 218 -11.47 -5.31 6.27
N GLU A 219 -10.51 -6.19 6.55
CA GLU A 219 -10.56 -7.13 7.68
C GLU A 219 -10.74 -6.42 9.02
N ALA A 220 -10.04 -5.30 9.23
CA ALA A 220 -10.19 -4.48 10.43
C ALA A 220 -11.60 -3.86 10.53
N ALA A 221 -12.14 -3.35 9.42
CA ALA A 221 -13.49 -2.81 9.36
C ALA A 221 -14.55 -3.88 9.66
N TRP A 222 -14.47 -5.05 9.02
CA TRP A 222 -15.41 -6.16 9.28
C TRP A 222 -15.33 -6.69 10.70
N SER A 223 -14.12 -6.79 11.25
CA SER A 223 -13.93 -7.21 12.65
C SER A 223 -14.55 -6.23 13.66
N ILE A 224 -14.74 -4.95 13.27
CA ILE A 224 -15.48 -3.97 14.06
C ILE A 224 -16.98 -4.16 13.86
N MET A 225 -17.45 -4.32 12.62
CA MET A 225 -18.88 -4.49 12.30
C MET A 225 -19.48 -5.75 12.93
N ASP A 226 -18.78 -6.89 12.84
CA ASP A 226 -19.17 -8.15 13.50
C ASP A 226 -19.32 -7.95 15.02
N ARG A 227 -18.43 -7.18 15.61
CA ARG A 227 -18.43 -6.93 17.06
C ARG A 227 -19.57 -6.05 17.54
N ILE A 228 -20.03 -5.11 16.72
CA ILE A 228 -21.20 -4.28 17.04
C ILE A 228 -22.52 -4.96 16.68
N GLY A 229 -22.47 -6.16 16.10
CA GLY A 229 -23.65 -6.97 15.78
C GLY A 229 -24.44 -6.46 14.58
N GLU A 230 -23.79 -5.73 13.67
CA GLU A 230 -24.43 -5.33 12.41
C GLU A 230 -24.36 -6.47 11.39
N ASP A 231 -25.53 -6.88 10.89
CA ASP A 231 -25.66 -7.88 9.81
C ASP A 231 -25.26 -7.23 8.49
N TRP A 232 -24.02 -7.47 8.06
CA TRP A 232 -23.48 -6.91 6.82
C TRP A 232 -23.48 -7.96 5.70
N THR A 233 -24.19 -7.66 4.60
CA THR A 233 -24.38 -8.57 3.47
C THR A 233 -23.35 -8.42 2.35
N ASP A 234 -22.35 -7.56 2.55
CA ASP A 234 -21.26 -7.32 1.63
C ASP A 234 -19.94 -7.80 2.24
N HIS A 235 -19.48 -8.94 1.74
CA HIS A 235 -18.23 -9.59 2.15
C HIS A 235 -17.01 -9.00 1.43
N GLY A 236 -17.18 -7.85 0.74
CA GLY A 236 -16.14 -7.18 -0.04
C GLY A 236 -15.51 -8.06 -1.12
N PRO A 237 -14.43 -7.58 -1.76
CA PRO A 237 -13.76 -8.37 -2.77
C PRO A 237 -13.30 -9.70 -2.15
N PRO A 238 -13.31 -10.78 -2.95
CA PRO A 238 -12.91 -12.09 -2.50
C PRO A 238 -11.61 -12.06 -1.70
N GLN A 239 -11.62 -12.69 -0.53
CA GLN A 239 -10.41 -13.16 0.15
C GLN A 239 -9.62 -14.15 -0.74
N ILE A 240 -10.28 -14.71 -1.76
CA ILE A 240 -9.70 -15.62 -2.74
C ILE A 240 -9.03 -14.81 -3.85
N GLY A 241 -7.79 -14.43 -3.56
CA GLY A 241 -6.88 -13.82 -4.53
C GLY A 241 -5.41 -13.99 -4.15
N TYR A 242 -5.09 -14.05 -2.87
CA TYR A 242 -3.70 -14.04 -2.41
C TYR A 242 -3.58 -14.83 -1.10
N GLY A 243 -3.31 -16.14 -1.23
CA GLY A 243 -2.82 -17.01 -0.15
C GLY A 243 -3.81 -17.43 0.95
N SER A 244 -3.81 -18.74 1.26
CA SER A 244 -4.51 -19.40 2.37
C SER A 244 -6.04 -19.61 2.26
N GLY A 245 -6.44 -20.46 1.30
CA GLY A 245 -7.76 -21.11 1.34
C GLY A 245 -7.75 -22.40 0.54
N ARG A 246 -8.13 -23.53 1.16
CA ARG A 246 -8.07 -24.86 0.56
C ARG A 246 -8.92 -24.94 -0.72
N LEU A 247 -8.39 -25.68 -1.71
CA LEU A 247 -9.01 -26.10 -2.96
C LEU A 247 -10.50 -26.50 -2.81
N GLY A 248 -11.37 -25.60 -3.24
CA GLY A 248 -12.67 -25.88 -3.86
C GLY A 248 -12.76 -24.99 -5.10
N MET A 249 -12.39 -25.51 -6.28
CA MET A 249 -12.16 -24.73 -7.50
C MET A 249 -13.43 -24.12 -8.14
N ASP A 250 -14.58 -24.18 -7.48
CA ASP A 250 -15.88 -23.81 -8.04
C ASP A 250 -16.54 -22.60 -7.34
N GLN A 251 -15.90 -22.00 -6.35
CA GLN A 251 -16.40 -20.78 -5.67
C GLN A 251 -15.71 -19.55 -6.26
N GLN A 252 -16.47 -18.74 -6.97
CA GLN A 252 -15.99 -17.52 -7.63
C GLN A 252 -16.76 -16.32 -7.06
N TRP A 253 -16.17 -15.12 -7.09
CA TRP A 253 -16.81 -13.91 -6.54
C TRP A 253 -17.01 -12.86 -7.61
N ILE A 254 -18.21 -12.28 -7.68
CA ILE A 254 -18.59 -11.26 -8.66
C ILE A 254 -19.20 -10.08 -7.92
N GLN A 255 -18.80 -8.86 -8.28
CA GLN A 255 -19.42 -7.65 -7.79
C GLN A 255 -20.70 -7.37 -8.58
N CYS A 256 -21.79 -7.10 -7.87
CA CYS A 256 -23.04 -6.68 -8.49
C CYS A 256 -22.85 -5.30 -9.15
N CYS A 257 -23.16 -5.16 -10.44
CA CYS A 257 -23.07 -3.86 -11.12
C CYS A 257 -24.11 -2.83 -10.65
N GLU A 258 -25.19 -3.29 -9.99
CA GLU A 258 -26.28 -2.42 -9.52
C GLU A 258 -26.10 -1.96 -8.07
N CYS A 259 -25.82 -2.88 -7.14
CA CYS A 259 -25.70 -2.55 -5.71
C CYS A 259 -24.26 -2.56 -5.19
N GLU A 260 -23.28 -2.82 -6.06
CA GLU A 260 -21.84 -2.88 -5.75
C GLU A 260 -21.44 -3.93 -4.71
N ALA A 261 -22.39 -4.74 -4.21
CA ALA A 261 -22.11 -5.80 -3.25
C ALA A 261 -21.40 -6.97 -3.92
N TRP A 262 -20.39 -7.52 -3.24
CA TRP A 262 -19.72 -8.74 -3.67
C TRP A 262 -20.51 -9.98 -3.28
N LYS A 263 -20.63 -10.92 -4.22
CA LYS A 263 -21.34 -12.19 -4.01
C LYS A 263 -20.54 -13.37 -4.47
N GLU A 264 -20.60 -14.41 -3.66
CA GLU A 264 -20.11 -15.73 -4.01
C GLU A 264 -21.09 -16.40 -4.98
N VAL A 265 -20.54 -16.95 -6.06
CA VAL A 265 -21.27 -17.68 -7.09
C VAL A 265 -20.56 -19.00 -7.36
N SER A 266 -21.35 -20.06 -7.55
CA SER A 266 -20.85 -21.36 -7.96
C SER A 266 -21.03 -21.51 -9.47
N VAL A 267 -20.00 -21.15 -10.23
CA VAL A 267 -20.00 -21.18 -11.69
C VAL A 267 -18.66 -21.73 -12.22
N THR A 268 -18.68 -22.34 -13.40
CA THR A 268 -17.45 -22.80 -14.06
C THR A 268 -16.57 -21.61 -14.47
N GLU A 269 -15.25 -21.82 -14.59
CA GLU A 269 -14.30 -20.77 -14.98
C GLU A 269 -14.67 -20.07 -16.31
N GLN A 270 -15.18 -20.83 -17.29
CA GLN A 270 -15.66 -20.26 -18.57
C GLN A 270 -16.94 -19.44 -18.42
N ALA A 271 -17.85 -19.84 -17.53
CA ALA A 271 -19.03 -19.04 -17.23
C ALA A 271 -18.64 -17.76 -16.49
N PHE A 272 -17.70 -17.85 -15.54
CA PHE A 272 -17.16 -16.72 -14.81
C PHE A 272 -16.51 -15.67 -15.73
N LYS A 273 -15.63 -16.09 -16.65
CA LYS A 273 -14.99 -15.17 -17.64
C LYS A 273 -16.01 -14.42 -18.48
N ARG A 274 -17.06 -15.10 -18.97
CA ARG A 274 -18.15 -14.46 -19.72
C ARG A 274 -18.90 -13.43 -18.89
N ILE A 275 -19.13 -13.71 -17.60
CA ILE A 275 -19.81 -12.77 -16.71
C ILE A 275 -18.94 -11.54 -16.43
N GLN A 276 -17.63 -11.72 -16.25
CA GLN A 276 -16.69 -10.60 -16.10
C GLN A 276 -16.61 -9.72 -17.36
N GLU A 277 -16.66 -10.32 -18.55
CA GLU A 277 -16.66 -9.60 -19.84
C GLU A 277 -17.98 -8.85 -20.09
N ASP A 278 -19.11 -9.36 -19.59
CA ASP A 278 -20.43 -8.76 -19.80
C ASP A 278 -20.64 -7.50 -18.91
N GLU A 279 -19.89 -7.32 -17.82
CA GLU A 279 -20.01 -6.21 -16.83
C GLU A 279 -21.42 -5.97 -16.26
N ASN A 280 -22.38 -6.83 -16.63
CA ASN A 280 -23.82 -6.60 -16.49
C ASN A 280 -24.46 -7.45 -15.38
N TRP A 281 -23.65 -8.08 -14.55
CA TRP A 281 -24.11 -9.07 -13.59
C TRP A 281 -24.79 -8.46 -12.37
N THR A 282 -25.91 -9.07 -11.96
CA THR A 282 -26.76 -8.59 -10.86
C THR A 282 -26.99 -9.70 -9.83
N CYS A 283 -26.88 -9.36 -8.54
CA CYS A 283 -26.90 -10.34 -7.46
C CYS A 283 -28.26 -10.95 -7.12
N CYS A 284 -29.37 -10.27 -7.42
CA CYS A 284 -30.70 -10.73 -7.04
C CYS A 284 -31.78 -10.25 -8.03
N ALA A 285 -33.02 -10.70 -7.85
CA ALA A 285 -34.16 -10.29 -8.68
C ALA A 285 -34.38 -8.77 -8.59
N LYS A 286 -34.29 -8.20 -7.38
CA LYS A 286 -34.43 -6.77 -7.16
C LYS A 286 -33.41 -5.96 -7.99
N CYS A 287 -32.12 -6.30 -7.91
CA CYS A 287 -31.09 -5.65 -8.73
C CYS A 287 -31.32 -5.81 -10.24
N ARG A 288 -31.92 -6.92 -10.70
CA ARG A 288 -32.31 -7.06 -12.11
C ARG A 288 -33.44 -6.13 -12.52
N ASP A 289 -34.43 -5.99 -11.65
CA ASP A 289 -35.60 -5.16 -11.92
C ASP A 289 -35.23 -3.67 -11.87
N ASP A 290 -34.45 -3.25 -10.87
CA ASP A 290 -33.93 -1.88 -10.73
C ASP A 290 -33.11 -1.49 -11.97
N ARG A 291 -32.24 -2.40 -12.44
CA ARG A 291 -31.44 -2.19 -13.65
C ARG A 291 -32.27 -2.12 -14.94
N ARG A 292 -33.31 -2.94 -15.05
CA ARG A 292 -34.23 -2.87 -16.20
C ARG A 292 -34.95 -1.53 -16.24
N GLN A 293 -35.34 -1.00 -15.09
CA GLN A 293 -35.97 0.32 -14.99
C GLN A 293 -34.99 1.44 -15.32
N SER A 294 -33.72 1.36 -14.86
CA SER A 294 -32.71 2.36 -15.17
C SER A 294 -32.40 2.43 -16.67
N VAL A 295 -32.24 1.27 -17.32
CA VAL A 295 -32.02 1.19 -18.78
C VAL A 295 -33.24 1.70 -19.58
N GLN A 296 -34.47 1.42 -19.14
CA GLN A 296 -35.69 1.93 -19.78
C GLN A 296 -35.92 3.43 -19.57
N SER A 297 -35.37 4.02 -18.51
CA SER A 297 -35.45 5.46 -18.25
C SER A 297 -34.45 6.31 -19.03
N GLN A 298 -33.43 5.68 -19.63
CA GLN A 298 -32.39 6.32 -20.41
C GLN A 298 -32.56 6.19 -21.94
N GLY A 299 -33.57 5.43 -22.41
CA GLY A 299 -33.91 5.25 -23.83
C GLY A 299 -35.17 6.00 -24.23
#